data_AF-A0A9E4EV18-F1
#
_entry.id   AF-A0A9E4EV18-F1
#
_cell.length_a   1.000
_cell.length_b   1.000
_cell.length_c   1.000
_cell.angle_alpha   90.00
_cell.angle_beta   90.00
_cell.angle_gamma   90.00
#
_symmetry.space_group_name_H-M   'P 1'
#
loop_
_entity.id
_entity.type
_entity.pdbx_description
1 polymer ?
#
loop_
_entity_poly.entity_id
_entity_poly.type
_entity_poly.pdbx_seq_one_letter_code
_entity_poly.pdbx_strand_id
1 'polypeptide(L)'
;MRPDKYGNLGWEAKDAEVGQIVGPVKTAQGFTVFKVLNKVPSRQQSLDEVWGRVRAHVLQDLTQERFDALLVKLKNQYSDQIHIYEDRLH
;
A
#
# COMPACT_ATOMS: atom_id res chain seq x y z
N MET A 1 5.05 2.38 12.00
CA MET A 1 4.78 2.12 10.56
C MET A 1 4.06 0.79 10.47
N ARG A 2 2.93 0.69 9.75
CA ARG A 2 2.19 -0.58 9.62
C ARG A 2 3.04 -1.57 8.80
N PRO A 3 3.23 -2.82 9.26
CA PRO A 3 3.89 -3.83 8.44
C PRO A 3 3.11 -3.98 7.12
N ASP A 4 3.82 -4.02 6.01
CA ASP A 4 3.21 -4.29 4.72
C ASP A 4 2.74 -5.76 4.64
N LYS A 5 2.20 -6.17 3.48
CA LYS A 5 1.79 -7.57 3.26
C LYS A 5 2.93 -8.58 3.50
N TYR A 6 4.19 -8.15 3.51
CA TYR A 6 5.38 -8.97 3.74
C TYR A 6 5.94 -8.86 5.16
N GLY A 7 5.24 -8.19 6.09
CA GLY A 7 5.64 -8.09 7.48
C GLY A 7 6.96 -7.34 7.66
N ASN A 8 7.94 -8.01 8.25
CA ASN A 8 9.29 -7.44 8.48
C ASN A 8 10.29 -7.78 7.35
N LEU A 9 9.86 -8.48 6.30
CA LEU A 9 10.76 -9.02 5.27
C LEU A 9 11.62 -7.96 4.58
N GLY A 10 11.06 -6.77 4.32
CA GLY A 10 11.83 -5.67 3.73
C GLY A 10 12.96 -5.16 4.63
N TRP A 11 12.77 -5.18 5.94
CA TRP A 11 13.79 -4.78 6.92
C TRP A 11 14.88 -5.84 7.07
N GLU A 12 14.47 -7.11 7.20
CA GLU A 12 15.40 -8.24 7.23
C GLU A 12 16.29 -8.27 5.96
N ALA A 13 15.70 -8.01 4.79
CA ALA A 13 16.43 -7.95 3.53
C ALA A 13 17.39 -6.75 3.43
N LYS A 14 17.07 -5.65 4.11
CA LYS A 14 17.96 -4.48 4.17
C LYS A 14 19.23 -4.80 4.97
N ASP A 15 19.12 -5.56 6.04
CA ASP A 15 20.24 -5.86 6.94
C ASP A 15 21.06 -7.08 6.47
N ALA A 16 20.44 -8.06 5.82
CA ALA A 16 21.10 -9.27 5.32
C ALA A 16 22.18 -9.02 4.25
N GLU A 17 23.28 -9.77 4.27
CA GLU A 17 24.33 -9.67 3.25
C GLU A 17 23.90 -10.24 1.89
N VAL A 18 24.51 -9.76 0.81
CA VAL A 18 24.30 -10.34 -0.53
C VAL A 18 24.79 -11.78 -0.52
N GLY A 19 23.94 -12.71 -0.92
CA GLY A 19 24.19 -14.15 -0.89
C GLY A 19 23.71 -14.84 0.38
N GLN A 20 23.41 -14.10 1.46
CA GLN A 20 22.92 -14.67 2.71
C GLN A 20 21.50 -15.22 2.53
N ILE A 21 21.27 -16.43 3.05
CA ILE A 21 19.94 -17.01 3.21
C ILE A 21 19.41 -16.61 4.59
N VAL A 22 18.22 -16.02 4.64
CA VAL A 22 17.59 -15.51 5.87
C VAL A 22 16.19 -16.10 6.01
N GLY A 23 15.88 -16.57 7.21
CA GLY A 23 14.56 -17.04 7.62
C GLY A 23 14.58 -18.12 8.69
N PRO A 24 13.40 -18.61 9.10
CA PRO A 24 12.07 -18.20 8.62
C PRO A 24 11.60 -16.85 9.20
N VAL A 25 11.13 -15.94 8.34
CA VAL A 25 10.55 -14.64 8.71
C VAL A 25 9.02 -14.72 8.71
N LYS A 26 8.39 -14.24 9.78
CA LYS A 26 6.92 -14.21 9.90
C LYS A 26 6.31 -13.13 9.01
N THR A 27 5.34 -13.51 8.19
CA THR A 27 4.57 -12.63 7.29
C THR A 27 3.07 -12.80 7.54
N ALA A 28 2.24 -11.97 6.92
CA ALA A 28 0.79 -12.10 7.01
C ALA A 28 0.26 -13.43 6.42
N GLN A 29 1.05 -14.09 5.57
CA GLN A 29 0.69 -15.36 4.91
C GLN A 29 1.43 -16.57 5.49
N GLY A 30 2.13 -16.44 6.64
CA GLY A 30 2.84 -17.53 7.29
C GLY A 30 4.32 -17.23 7.48
N PHE A 31 5.20 -18.08 6.93
CA PHE A 31 6.64 -17.93 7.04
C PHE A 31 7.31 -17.88 5.66
N THR A 32 8.40 -17.13 5.55
CA THR A 32 9.17 -16.98 4.31
C THR A 32 10.66 -17.11 4.58
N VAL A 33 11.38 -17.75 3.66
CA VAL A 33 12.85 -17.80 3.60
C VAL A 33 13.27 -17.12 2.31
N PHE A 34 14.30 -16.27 2.35
CA PHE A 34 14.77 -15.55 1.17
C PHE A 34 16.31 -15.51 1.10
N LYS A 35 16.83 -15.19 -0.09
CA LYS A 35 18.24 -14.92 -0.33
C LYS A 35 18.37 -13.54 -0.98
N VAL A 36 19.24 -12.68 -0.45
CA VAL A 36 19.51 -11.38 -1.09
C VAL A 36 20.42 -11.62 -2.29
N LEU A 37 19.94 -11.31 -3.49
CA LEU A 37 20.73 -11.50 -4.72
C LEU A 37 21.58 -10.28 -5.07
N ASN A 38 21.06 -9.09 -4.78
CA ASN A 38 21.72 -7.83 -5.07
C ASN A 38 21.14 -6.73 -4.16
N LYS A 39 21.93 -5.69 -3.89
CA LYS A 39 21.49 -4.46 -3.23
C LYS A 39 21.78 -3.27 -4.13
N VAL A 40 20.74 -2.55 -4.52
CA VAL A 40 20.88 -1.29 -5.24
C VAL A 40 21.01 -0.16 -4.22
N PRO A 41 22.11 0.63 -4.24
CA PRO A 41 22.28 1.73 -3.29
C PRO A 41 21.16 2.75 -3.46
N SER A 42 20.68 3.29 -2.34
CA SER A 42 19.72 4.39 -2.38
C SER A 42 20.40 5.60 -3.01
N ARG A 43 19.80 6.13 -4.08
CA ARG A 43 20.17 7.42 -4.66
C ARG A 43 18.97 8.34 -4.60
N GLN A 44 19.19 9.61 -4.32
CA GLN A 44 18.16 10.61 -4.56
C GLN A 44 17.91 10.67 -6.07
N GLN A 45 16.68 10.37 -6.45
CA GLN A 45 16.22 10.51 -7.83
C GLN A 45 15.82 11.96 -8.05
N SER A 46 16.11 12.53 -9.23
CA SER A 46 15.64 13.87 -9.56
C SER A 46 14.12 13.86 -9.77
N LEU A 47 13.47 15.03 -9.64
CA LEU A 47 12.03 15.14 -9.88
C LEU A 47 11.66 14.71 -11.30
N ASP A 48 12.49 15.02 -12.30
CA ASP A 48 12.25 14.61 -13.70
C ASP A 48 12.24 13.09 -13.86
N GLU A 49 13.13 12.38 -13.14
CA GLU A 49 13.20 10.91 -13.19
C GLU A 49 11.96 10.23 -12.58
N VAL A 50 11.27 10.90 -11.66
CA VAL A 50 10.13 10.32 -10.92
C VAL A 50 8.81 11.04 -11.17
N TRP A 51 8.78 12.06 -12.03
CA TRP A 51 7.62 12.93 -12.25
C TRP A 51 6.36 12.13 -12.59
N GLY A 52 6.50 11.11 -13.45
CA GLY A 52 5.39 10.23 -13.82
C GLY A 52 4.79 9.50 -12.60
N ARG A 53 5.64 9.02 -11.68
CA ARG A 53 5.20 8.35 -10.46
C ARG A 53 4.56 9.31 -9.46
N VAL A 54 5.19 10.48 -9.25
CA VAL A 54 4.66 11.52 -8.37
C VAL A 54 3.29 11.97 -8.85
N ARG A 55 3.15 12.25 -10.15
CA ARG A 55 1.87 12.63 -10.76
C ARG A 55 0.81 11.54 -10.61
N ALA A 56 1.17 10.28 -10.84
CA ALA A 56 0.23 9.16 -10.67
C ALA A 56 -0.28 9.06 -9.23
N HIS A 57 0.61 9.18 -8.23
CA HIS A 57 0.23 9.18 -6.82
C HIS A 57 -0.70 10.35 -6.48
N VAL A 58 -0.33 11.58 -6.87
CA VAL A 58 -1.17 12.77 -6.61
C VAL A 58 -2.54 12.65 -7.27
N LEU A 59 -2.60 12.13 -8.50
CA LEU A 59 -3.87 11.89 -9.18
C LEU A 59 -4.72 10.83 -8.47
N GLN A 60 -4.10 9.76 -7.98
CA GLN A 60 -4.79 8.73 -7.22
C GLN A 60 -5.39 9.30 -5.93
N ASP A 61 -4.62 10.07 -5.18
CA ASP A 61 -5.06 10.70 -3.93
C ASP A 61 -6.24 11.66 -4.19
N LEU A 62 -6.11 12.55 -5.20
CA LEU A 62 -7.18 13.46 -5.60
C LEU A 62 -8.45 12.74 -6.08
N THR A 63 -8.28 11.61 -6.78
CA THR A 63 -9.42 10.83 -7.27
C THR A 63 -10.18 10.22 -6.10
N GLN A 64 -9.46 9.67 -5.12
CA GLN A 64 -10.06 9.11 -3.91
C GLN A 64 -10.84 10.18 -3.14
N GLU A 65 -10.22 11.32 -2.85
CA GLU A 65 -10.86 12.43 -2.13
C GLU A 65 -12.13 12.93 -2.82
N ARG A 66 -12.07 13.11 -4.15
CA ARG A 66 -13.23 13.57 -4.93
C ARG A 66 -14.34 12.53 -4.99
N PHE A 67 -13.96 11.25 -5.08
CA PHE A 67 -14.92 10.15 -5.08
C PHE A 67 -15.65 10.08 -3.73
N ASP A 68 -14.92 10.16 -2.62
CA ASP A 68 -15.50 10.16 -1.28
C ASP A 68 -16.44 11.37 -1.08
N ALA A 69 -16.04 12.56 -1.54
CA ALA A 69 -16.89 13.75 -1.52
C ALA A 69 -18.17 13.58 -2.37
N LEU A 70 -18.05 12.95 -3.54
CA LEU A 70 -19.20 12.64 -4.40
C LEU A 70 -20.17 11.67 -3.72
N LEU A 71 -19.65 10.62 -3.08
CA LEU A 71 -20.48 9.66 -2.34
C LEU A 71 -21.24 10.33 -1.21
N VAL A 72 -20.60 11.20 -0.44
CA VAL A 72 -21.26 11.98 0.62
C VAL A 72 -22.37 12.85 0.03
N LYS A 73 -22.10 13.54 -1.08
CA LYS A 73 -23.10 14.39 -1.75
C LYS A 73 -24.31 13.58 -2.22
N LEU A 74 -24.08 12.43 -2.85
CA LEU A 74 -25.14 11.55 -3.34
C LEU A 74 -25.95 10.96 -2.17
N LYS A 75 -25.28 10.48 -1.12
CA LYS A 75 -25.95 9.98 0.08
C LYS A 75 -26.89 11.03 0.68
N ASN A 76 -26.45 12.27 0.78
CA ASN A 76 -27.27 13.35 1.31
C ASN A 76 -28.45 13.69 0.38
N GLN A 77 -28.19 13.80 -0.93
CA GLN A 77 -29.21 14.16 -1.93
C GLN A 77 -30.36 13.14 -2.02
N TYR A 78 -30.05 11.86 -1.85
CA TYR A 78 -31.03 10.78 -1.96
C TYR A 78 -31.36 10.13 -0.61
N SER A 79 -31.07 10.82 0.50
CA SER A 79 -31.23 10.29 1.86
C SER A 79 -32.65 9.74 2.13
N ASP A 80 -33.69 10.41 1.65
CA ASP A 80 -35.08 9.99 1.79
C ASP A 80 -35.47 8.76 0.94
N GLN A 81 -34.62 8.38 -0.03
CA GLN A 81 -34.85 7.25 -0.95
C GLN A 81 -33.96 6.04 -0.62
N ILE A 82 -32.90 6.24 0.18
CA ILE A 82 -31.94 5.20 0.55
C ILE A 82 -32.46 4.46 1.78
N HIS A 83 -32.90 3.21 1.58
CA HIS A 83 -33.26 2.30 2.66
C HIS A 83 -32.11 1.32 2.92
N ILE A 84 -31.47 1.41 4.10
CA ILE A 84 -30.40 0.50 4.53
C ILE A 84 -31.02 -0.54 5.46
N TYR A 85 -30.97 -1.81 5.08
CA TYR A 85 -31.44 -2.93 5.90
C TYR A 85 -30.25 -3.55 6.64
N GLU A 86 -29.92 -3.00 7.82
CA GLU A 86 -28.74 -3.42 8.58
C GLU A 86 -28.78 -4.91 8.98
N ASP A 87 -29.99 -5.44 9.22
CA ASP A 87 -30.25 -6.84 9.56
C ASP A 87 -29.89 -7.86 8.47
N ARG A 88 -29.43 -7.40 7.30
CA ARG A 88 -28.99 -8.25 6.18
C ARG A 88 -27.55 -8.01 5.77
N LEU A 89 -26.84 -7.14 6.49
CA LEU A 89 -25.41 -6.90 6.31
C LEU A 89 -24.65 -7.79 7.30
N HIS A 90 -24.53 -9.07 6.96
CA HIS A 90 -23.76 -10.07 7.70
C HIS A 90 -22.75 -10.74 6.77
#